data_AF-E9PZB5-F1
#
_entry.id   AF-E9PZB5-F1
#
_cell.length_a   1.000
_cell.length_b   1.000
_cell.length_c   1.000
_cell.angle_alpha   90.00
_cell.angle_beta   90.00
_cell.angle_gamma   90.00
#
_symmetry.space_group_name_H-M   'P 1'
#
loop_
_entity.id
_entity.type
_entity.pdbx_description
1 polymer ?
#
loop_
_entity_poly.entity_id
_entity_poly.type
_entity_poly.pdbx_seq_one_letter_code
_entity_poly.pdbx_strand_id
1 'polypeptide(L)'
;MTGAISYHPYGSAAYPYQLNDPAYRKNATRDATATLKAWLNEHRKNPYPTKGEKIMLAIITKMTLTQVSTWFANARRRLKKENKMTWAPRNKS
;
A
#
# COMPACT_ATOMS: atom_id res chain seq x y z
N MET A 1 -16.88 24.28 22.96
CA MET A 1 -15.60 23.57 23.15
C MET A 1 -15.28 22.82 21.86
N THR A 2 -14.01 22.86 21.46
CA THR A 2 -13.48 22.76 20.09
C THR A 2 -13.59 21.37 19.46
N GLY A 3 -14.24 21.27 18.30
CA GLY A 3 -14.16 20.10 17.44
C GLY A 3 -12.77 20.02 16.80
N ALA A 4 -12.03 18.96 17.09
CA ALA A 4 -10.72 18.71 16.49
C ALA A 4 -10.90 18.42 14.99
N ILE A 5 -10.59 19.40 14.14
CA ILE A 5 -10.41 19.18 12.70
C ILE A 5 -9.27 18.17 12.55
N SER A 6 -9.62 16.96 12.14
CA SER A 6 -8.65 15.90 11.87
C SER A 6 -7.88 16.27 10.61
N TYR A 7 -6.74 16.92 10.79
CA TYR A 7 -5.78 17.22 9.73
C TYR A 7 -5.14 15.91 9.27
N HIS A 8 -5.84 15.17 8.41
CA HIS A 8 -5.25 14.06 7.69
C HIS A 8 -4.52 14.65 6.48
N PRO A 9 -3.19 14.52 6.36
CA PRO A 9 -2.39 15.15 5.29
C PRO A 9 -2.69 14.61 3.88
N TYR A 10 -3.67 13.72 3.73
CA TYR A 10 -4.17 13.20 2.45
C TYR A 10 -5.70 13.31 2.28
N GLY A 11 -6.41 13.96 3.22
CA GLY A 11 -7.84 14.24 3.12
C GLY A 11 -8.09 15.67 2.66
N SER A 12 -7.67 16.01 1.44
CA SER A 12 -7.97 17.32 0.83
C SER A 12 -9.06 17.17 -0.24
N ALA A 13 -10.03 18.08 -0.24
CA ALA A 13 -11.15 18.17 -1.17
C ALA A 13 -10.73 18.38 -2.65
N ALA A 14 -9.43 18.57 -2.92
CA ALA A 14 -8.88 18.73 -4.26
C ALA A 14 -8.65 17.41 -5.03
N TYR A 15 -8.80 16.25 -4.38
CA TYR A 15 -8.78 14.97 -5.09
C TYR A 15 -10.23 14.46 -5.25
N PRO A 16 -10.77 14.36 -6.48
CA PRO A 16 -12.14 13.89 -6.71
C PRO A 16 -12.36 12.40 -6.35
N TYR A 17 -11.31 11.68 -5.94
CA TYR A 17 -11.41 10.31 -5.48
C TYR A 17 -11.72 10.27 -3.98
N GLN A 18 -12.99 10.52 -3.64
CA GLN A 18 -13.52 10.30 -2.29
C GLN A 18 -13.62 8.79 -2.00
N LEU A 19 -12.48 8.09 -1.91
CA LEU A 19 -12.38 6.65 -1.65
C LEU A 19 -12.72 6.22 -0.22
N ASN A 20 -13.36 7.09 0.57
CA ASN A 20 -13.87 6.73 1.89
C ASN A 20 -15.29 6.14 1.84
N ASP A 21 -15.81 5.89 0.63
CA ASP A 21 -17.12 5.28 0.45
C ASP A 21 -17.11 3.81 0.97
N PRO A 22 -18.00 3.44 1.90
CA PRO A 22 -18.11 2.06 2.38
C PRO A 22 -18.31 1.05 1.25
N ALA A 23 -18.89 1.46 0.12
CA ALA A 23 -19.07 0.62 -1.06
C ALA A 23 -17.74 0.20 -1.71
N TYR A 24 -16.67 0.99 -1.54
CA TYR A 24 -15.33 0.71 -2.06
C TYR A 24 -14.48 -0.13 -1.11
N ARG A 25 -14.95 -0.36 0.13
CA ARG A 25 -14.36 -1.33 1.06
C ARG A 25 -14.74 -2.77 0.72
N LYS A 26 -15.17 -3.08 -0.50
CA LYS A 26 -15.32 -4.46 -0.95
C LYS A 26 -13.93 -5.08 -1.06
N ASN A 27 -13.76 -6.22 -0.41
CA ASN A 27 -12.51 -6.98 -0.27
C ASN A 27 -11.64 -6.91 -1.53
N ALA A 28 -10.34 -6.67 -1.36
CA ALA A 28 -9.38 -6.67 -2.46
C ALA A 28 -9.59 -7.92 -3.33
N THR A 29 -10.03 -7.73 -4.57
CA THR A 29 -10.34 -8.84 -5.46
C THR A 29 -9.07 -9.63 -5.78
N ARG A 30 -9.23 -10.91 -6.15
CA ARG A 30 -8.07 -11.73 -6.56
C ARG A 30 -7.26 -11.04 -7.66
N ASP A 31 -7.95 -10.42 -8.61
CA ASP A 31 -7.34 -9.67 -9.72
C ASP A 31 -6.59 -8.43 -9.24
N ALA A 32 -7.18 -7.64 -8.32
CA ALA A 32 -6.50 -6.50 -7.71
C ALA A 32 -5.19 -6.90 -7.02
N THR A 33 -5.19 -8.05 -6.31
CA THR A 33 -3.96 -8.54 -5.67
C THR A 33 -2.95 -9.13 -6.66
N ALA A 34 -3.36 -9.54 -7.86
CA ALA A 34 -2.44 -10.05 -8.88
C ALA A 34 -1.50 -8.96 -9.38
N THR A 35 -2.01 -7.75 -9.65
CA THR A 35 -1.21 -6.59 -10.02
C THR A 35 -0.18 -6.24 -8.93
N LEU A 36 -0.58 -6.23 -7.66
CA LEU A 36 0.34 -5.95 -6.54
C LEU A 36 1.46 -7.00 -6.42
N LYS A 37 1.13 -8.28 -6.66
CA LYS A 37 2.11 -9.38 -6.68
C LYS A 37 3.09 -9.27 -7.84
N ALA A 38 2.61 -8.89 -9.04
CA ALA A 38 3.46 -8.69 -10.21
C ALA A 38 4.51 -7.60 -9.93
N TRP A 39 4.06 -6.42 -9.49
CA TRP A 39 4.97 -5.32 -9.12
C TRP A 39 5.96 -5.75 -8.03
N LEU A 40 5.51 -6.47 -7.01
CA LEU A 40 6.37 -6.98 -5.94
C LEU A 40 7.45 -7.94 -6.45
N ASN A 41 7.12 -8.75 -7.46
CA ASN A 41 8.06 -9.70 -8.04
C ASN A 41 9.14 -9.00 -8.87
N GLU A 42 8.75 -7.98 -9.63
CA GLU A 42 9.68 -7.11 -10.37
C GLU A 42 10.61 -6.34 -9.41
N HIS A 43 10.09 -5.88 -8.26
CA HIS A 43 10.80 -5.06 -7.28
C HIS A 43 11.28 -5.86 -6.05
N ARG A 44 11.60 -7.15 -6.23
CA ARG A 44 12.05 -8.05 -5.13
C ARG A 44 13.21 -7.51 -4.30
N LYS A 45 14.17 -6.84 -4.94
CA LYS A 45 15.36 -6.29 -4.28
C LYS A 45 15.02 -5.08 -3.38
N ASN A 46 14.10 -4.24 -3.83
CA ASN A 46 13.66 -3.04 -3.10
C ASN A 46 12.13 -2.84 -3.19
N PRO A 47 11.32 -3.61 -2.43
CA PRO A 47 9.86 -3.62 -2.56
C PRO A 47 9.19 -2.47 -1.80
N TYR A 48 9.68 -1.26 -2.04
CA TYR A 48 9.16 -0.02 -1.49
C TYR A 48 8.69 0.85 -2.65
N PRO A 49 7.39 0.78 -3.01
CA PRO A 49 6.87 1.59 -4.11
C PRO A 49 6.97 3.07 -3.74
N THR A 50 7.37 3.87 -4.73
CA THR A 50 7.40 5.33 -4.67
C THR A 50 5.99 5.91 -4.51
N LYS A 51 5.89 7.22 -4.26
CA LYS A 51 4.58 7.89 -4.15
C LYS A 51 3.75 7.74 -5.44
N GLY A 52 4.38 7.89 -6.61
CA GLY A 52 3.74 7.73 -7.91
C GLY A 52 3.23 6.31 -8.14
N GLU A 53 4.07 5.31 -7.87
CA GLU A 53 3.69 3.91 -8.04
C GLU A 53 2.55 3.49 -7.11
N LYS A 54 2.54 3.98 -5.85
CA LYS A 54 1.41 3.72 -4.95
C LYS A 54 0.10 4.28 -5.50
N ILE A 55 0.13 5.46 -6.12
CA ILE A 55 -1.05 6.07 -6.75
C ILE A 55 -1.50 5.24 -7.95
N MET A 56 -0.58 4.87 -8.84
CA MET A 56 -0.89 4.02 -10.01
C MET A 56 -1.50 2.68 -9.57
N LEU A 57 -0.89 2.01 -8.58
CA LEU A 57 -1.38 0.75 -8.04
C LEU A 57 -2.76 0.91 -7.39
N ALA A 58 -2.99 1.99 -6.63
CA ALA A 58 -4.30 2.27 -6.02
C ALA A 58 -5.41 2.42 -7.08
N ILE A 59 -5.12 3.11 -8.18
CA ILE A 59 -6.06 3.28 -9.31
C ILE A 59 -6.36 1.94 -9.97
N ILE A 60 -5.33 1.17 -10.35
CA ILE A 60 -5.48 -0.10 -11.08
C ILE A 60 -6.21 -1.13 -10.24
N THR A 61 -5.79 -1.29 -8.98
CA THR A 61 -6.32 -2.30 -8.07
C THR A 61 -7.66 -1.92 -7.46
N LYS A 62 -8.10 -0.69 -7.70
CA LYS A 62 -9.25 -0.09 -7.07
C LYS A 62 -9.18 -0.20 -5.54
N MET A 63 -8.05 0.21 -4.98
CA MET A 63 -7.79 0.21 -3.53
C MET A 63 -7.39 1.60 -3.09
N THR A 64 -7.59 1.91 -1.82
CA THR A 64 -7.07 3.15 -1.24
C THR A 64 -5.55 3.08 -1.10
N LEU A 65 -4.88 4.23 -1.11
CA LEU A 65 -3.44 4.32 -0.84
C LEU A 65 -3.05 3.66 0.49
N THR A 66 -3.92 3.76 1.49
CA THR A 66 -3.73 3.10 2.80
C THR A 66 -3.80 1.58 2.66
N GLN A 67 -4.76 1.05 1.92
CA GLN A 67 -4.87 -0.40 1.68
C GLN A 67 -3.67 -0.92 0.90
N VAL A 68 -3.22 -0.22 -0.14
CA VAL A 68 -2.00 -0.55 -0.90
C VAL A 68 -0.78 -0.53 0.03
N SER A 69 -0.65 0.51 0.86
CA SER A 69 0.48 0.63 1.80
C SER A 69 0.50 -0.50 2.83
N THR A 70 -0.66 -0.85 3.40
CA THR A 70 -0.82 -1.96 4.34
C THR A 70 -0.53 -3.29 3.67
N TRP A 71 -0.98 -3.49 2.43
CA TRP A 71 -0.71 -4.70 1.66
C TRP A 71 0.79 -4.89 1.47
N PHE A 72 1.52 -3.85 1.02
CA PHE A 72 2.97 -3.94 0.84
C PHE A 72 3.73 -4.16 2.15
N ALA A 73 3.29 -3.54 3.25
CA ALA A 73 3.87 -3.81 4.57
C ALA A 73 3.73 -5.29 4.96
N ASN A 74 2.55 -5.87 4.77
CA ASN A 74 2.31 -7.28 5.05
C ASN A 74 3.07 -8.21 4.08
N ALA A 75 3.10 -7.87 2.79
CA ALA A 75 3.81 -8.66 1.78
C ALA A 75 5.32 -8.71 2.06
N ARG A 76 5.96 -7.57 2.37
CA ARG A 76 7.38 -7.53 2.77
C ARG A 76 7.68 -8.38 4.01
N ARG A 77 6.80 -8.34 5.02
CA ARG A 77 6.94 -9.19 6.22
C ARG A 77 6.93 -10.67 5.87
N ARG A 78 6.05 -11.09 4.95
CA ARG A 78 5.98 -12.49 4.46
C ARG A 78 7.25 -12.88 3.69
N LEU A 79 7.73 -12.01 2.81
CA LEU A 79 8.98 -12.22 2.07
C LEU A 79 10.18 -12.43 3.01
N LYS A 80 10.26 -11.65 4.08
CA LYS A 80 11.29 -11.81 5.13
C LYS A 80 11.15 -13.14 5.89
N LYS A 81 9.92 -13.55 6.24
CA LYS A 81 9.67 -14.81 6.97
C LYS A 81 9.99 -16.05 6.14
N GLU A 82 9.73 -16.02 4.83
CA GLU A 82 9.97 -17.15 3.93
C GLU A 82 11.44 -17.28 3.47
N ASN A 83 12.38 -16.51 4.01
CA ASN A 83 13.78 -16.42 3.55
C ASN A 83 13.94 -16.08 2.05
N LYS A 84 12.87 -15.68 1.37
CA LYS A 84 12.86 -15.24 -0.04
C LYS A 84 13.37 -13.81 -0.22
N MET A 85 13.99 -13.25 0.82
CA MET A 85 14.44 -11.87 0.91
C MET A 85 15.68 -11.76 1.80
N THR A 86 16.85 -11.57 1.17
CA THR A 86 18.14 -11.38 1.85
C THR A 86 18.40 -9.90 2.15
N TRP A 87 17.68 -9.31 3.11
CA TRP A 87 18.21 -8.11 3.77
C TRP A 87 19.04 -8.60 4.94
N ALA A 88 20.36 -8.59 4.77
CA ALA A 88 21.30 -8.92 5.84
C ALA A 88 20.90 -8.17 7.12
N PRO A 89 20.84 -8.82 8.28
CA PRO A 89 20.70 -8.11 9.53
C PRO A 89 21.93 -7.20 9.65
N ARG A 90 21.73 -5.88 9.62
CA ARG A 90 22.77 -4.96 10.06
C ARG A 90 22.90 -5.20 11.57
N ASN A 91 23.89 -6.02 11.95
CA ASN A 91 24.26 -6.23 13.33
C ASN A 91 24.34 -4.85 14.01
N LYS A 92 23.53 -4.66 15.06
CA LYS A 92 23.81 -3.60 16.02
C LYS A 92 25.04 -4.05 16.79
N SER A 93 26.18 -3.46 16.46
CA SER A 93 27.33 -3.41 17.35
C SER A 93 26.99 -2.63 18.61
#